data_AF-A0A3N5ZAT9-F1
#
_entry.id   AF-A0A3N5ZAT9-F1
#
_cell.length_a   1.000
_cell.length_b   1.000
_cell.length_c   1.000
_cell.angle_alpha   90.00
_cell.angle_beta   90.00
_cell.angle_gamma   90.00
#
_symmetry.space_group_name_H-M   'P 1'
#
loop_
_entity.id
_entity.type
_entity.pdbx_description
1 polymer ?
#
loop_
_entity_poly.entity_id
_entity_poly.type
_entity_poly.pdbx_seq_one_letter_code
_entity_poly.pdbx_strand_id
1 'polypeptide(L)'
;MTLRADDFWQFSCQHYMKEGVAKSCLTLQDNFGCNVNLLLLCVFLEQANKGLSIEQCAYLHRAIEHDDNTLKAHREIRKAAKHGNQSNYNSLKQQELALERAQQENLIAAFNGMPKAQKSYDPIDTFLAYYDLDENSKNTLVLPVKA
;
A
#
# COMPACT_ATOMS: atom_id res chain seq x y z
N MET A 1 8.76 -16.20 12.43
CA MET A 1 8.74 -16.22 10.95
C MET A 1 8.71 -14.79 10.46
N THR A 2 9.73 -14.41 9.68
CA THR A 2 9.83 -13.14 8.94
C THR A 2 8.97 -13.21 7.67
N LEU A 3 8.42 -12.10 7.23
CA LEU A 3 7.68 -12.02 5.96
C LEU A 3 8.66 -11.96 4.79
N ARG A 4 8.27 -12.51 3.64
CA ARG A 4 9.07 -12.46 2.40
C ARG A 4 8.48 -11.41 1.47
N ALA A 5 9.35 -10.63 0.83
CA ALA A 5 8.92 -9.60 -0.10
C ALA A 5 8.21 -10.17 -1.33
N ASP A 6 8.68 -11.30 -1.87
CA ASP A 6 8.02 -11.95 -3.02
C ASP A 6 6.60 -12.42 -2.70
N ASP A 7 6.37 -12.94 -1.49
CA ASP A 7 5.03 -13.39 -1.06
C ASP A 7 4.07 -12.19 -0.98
N PHE A 8 4.55 -11.06 -0.44
CA PHE A 8 3.78 -9.83 -0.37
C PHE A 8 3.49 -9.25 -1.76
N TRP A 9 4.48 -9.24 -2.66
CA TRP A 9 4.29 -8.77 -4.03
C TRP A 9 3.25 -9.61 -4.78
N GLN A 10 3.36 -10.94 -4.70
CA GLN A 10 2.41 -11.86 -5.34
C GLN A 10 0.99 -11.66 -4.78
N PHE A 11 0.88 -11.54 -3.45
CA PHE A 11 -0.38 -11.22 -2.79
C PHE A 11 -0.97 -9.90 -3.30
N SER A 12 -0.17 -8.83 -3.31
CA SER A 12 -0.58 -7.50 -3.76
C SER A 12 -1.15 -7.53 -5.18
N CYS A 13 -0.45 -8.18 -6.12
CA CYS A 13 -0.93 -8.33 -7.50
C CYS A 13 -2.29 -9.06 -7.56
N GLN A 14 -2.43 -10.17 -6.85
CA GLN A 14 -3.67 -10.95 -6.83
C GLN A 14 -4.82 -10.20 -6.17
N HIS A 15 -4.55 -9.54 -5.05
CA HIS A 15 -5.56 -8.79 -4.31
C HIS A 15 -6.05 -7.57 -5.11
N TYR A 16 -5.14 -6.85 -5.75
CA TYR A 16 -5.46 -5.67 -6.56
C TYR A 16 -6.35 -5.99 -7.78
N MET A 17 -6.28 -7.22 -8.30
CA MET A 17 -7.12 -7.69 -9.41
C MET A 17 -8.55 -8.07 -8.99
N LYS A 18 -8.86 -8.16 -7.69
CA LYS A 18 -10.22 -8.46 -7.23
C LYS A 18 -11.17 -7.30 -7.55
N GLU A 19 -12.42 -7.64 -7.82
CA GLU A 19 -13.45 -6.66 -8.14
C GLU A 19 -13.58 -5.61 -7.01
N GLY A 20 -13.64 -4.34 -7.39
CA GLY A 20 -13.76 -3.21 -6.46
C GLY A 20 -12.44 -2.73 -5.82
N VAL A 21 -11.43 -3.59 -5.66
CA VAL A 21 -10.19 -3.25 -4.91
C VAL A 21 -9.44 -2.08 -5.53
N ALA A 22 -9.12 -2.16 -6.82
CA ALA A 22 -8.38 -1.10 -7.50
C ALA A 22 -9.10 0.26 -7.40
N LYS A 23 -10.43 0.25 -7.52
CA LYS A 23 -11.25 1.46 -7.40
C LYS A 23 -11.19 2.02 -5.98
N SER A 24 -11.35 1.19 -4.96
CA SER A 24 -11.29 1.61 -3.56
C SER A 24 -9.90 2.15 -3.18
N CYS A 25 -8.81 1.50 -3.62
CA CYS A 25 -7.44 1.99 -3.41
C CYS A 25 -7.23 3.37 -4.03
N LEU A 26 -7.71 3.59 -5.27
CA LEU A 26 -7.63 4.88 -5.93
C LEU A 26 -8.46 5.95 -5.20
N THR A 27 -9.69 5.63 -4.78
CA THR A 27 -10.52 6.56 -4.01
C THR A 27 -9.86 6.98 -2.70
N LEU A 28 -9.24 6.04 -1.97
CA LEU A 28 -8.53 6.38 -0.74
C LEU A 28 -7.30 7.26 -1.00
N GLN A 29 -6.53 6.91 -2.01
CA GLN A 29 -5.35 7.67 -2.38
C GLN A 29 -5.73 9.11 -2.79
N ASP A 30 -6.74 9.26 -3.64
CA ASP A 30 -7.09 10.55 -4.22
C ASP A 30 -7.82 11.46 -3.22
N ASN A 31 -8.65 10.91 -2.33
CA ASN A 31 -9.43 11.71 -1.36
C ASN A 31 -8.70 11.96 -0.04
N PHE A 32 -7.85 11.02 0.40
CA PHE A 32 -7.25 11.04 1.74
C PHE A 32 -5.72 10.97 1.71
N GLY A 33 -5.10 10.89 0.53
CA GLY A 33 -3.64 10.81 0.42
C GLY A 33 -3.05 9.49 0.94
N CYS A 34 -3.88 8.45 1.07
CA CYS A 34 -3.44 7.15 1.55
C CYS A 34 -2.35 6.53 0.66
N ASN A 35 -1.34 5.92 1.27
CA ASN A 35 -0.37 5.11 0.53
C ASN A 35 -0.95 3.71 0.28
N VAL A 36 -1.16 3.37 -1.00
CA VAL A 36 -1.78 2.11 -1.42
C VAL A 36 -0.93 0.89 -1.06
N ASN A 37 0.40 0.96 -1.16
CA ASN A 37 1.27 -0.16 -0.81
C ASN A 37 1.27 -0.45 0.69
N LEU A 38 1.17 0.58 1.53
CA LEU A 38 1.00 0.43 2.97
C LEU A 38 -0.37 -0.20 3.31
N LEU A 39 -1.44 0.21 2.62
CA LEU A 39 -2.75 -0.42 2.79
C LEU A 39 -2.71 -1.91 2.41
N LEU A 40 -2.12 -2.25 1.26
CA LEU A 40 -1.97 -3.64 0.82
C LEU A 40 -1.16 -4.47 1.83
N LEU A 41 -0.15 -3.88 2.45
CA LEU A 41 0.59 -4.53 3.54
C LEU A 41 -0.34 -4.82 4.72
N CYS A 42 -1.18 -3.87 5.15
CA CYS A 42 -2.11 -4.11 6.24
C CYS A 42 -3.07 -5.28 5.95
N VAL A 43 -3.60 -5.37 4.73
CA VAL A 43 -4.44 -6.52 4.32
C VAL A 43 -3.63 -7.83 4.35
N PHE A 44 -2.38 -7.80 3.88
CA PHE A 44 -1.51 -8.98 3.92
C PHE A 44 -1.21 -9.44 5.36
N LEU A 45 -0.97 -8.49 6.28
CA LEU A 45 -0.72 -8.78 7.69
C LEU A 45 -1.94 -9.40 8.37
N GLU A 46 -3.13 -8.88 8.09
CA GLU A 46 -4.38 -9.42 8.62
C GLU A 46 -4.56 -10.89 8.20
N GLN A 47 -4.36 -11.23 6.92
CA GLN A 47 -4.41 -12.61 6.44
C GLN A 47 -3.37 -13.53 7.10
N ALA A 48 -2.22 -12.97 7.45
CA ALA A 48 -1.17 -13.67 8.20
C ALA A 48 -1.42 -13.74 9.72
N ASN A 49 -2.60 -13.28 10.20
CA ASN A 49 -2.94 -13.13 11.62
C ASN A 49 -1.89 -12.35 12.42
N LYS A 50 -1.33 -11.30 11.81
CA LYS A 50 -0.37 -10.39 12.44
C LYS A 50 -1.05 -9.07 12.73
N GLY A 51 -0.92 -8.59 13.97
CA GLY A 51 -1.40 -7.27 14.33
C GLY A 51 -0.37 -6.17 14.05
N LEU A 52 -0.85 -4.93 14.06
CA LEU A 52 -0.05 -3.71 13.93
C LEU A 52 -0.45 -2.71 15.02
N SER A 53 0.49 -1.92 15.54
CA SER A 53 0.17 -0.77 16.40
C SER A 53 0.22 0.54 15.60
N ILE A 54 -0.36 1.62 16.14
CA ILE A 54 -0.32 2.95 15.48
C ILE A 54 1.13 3.41 15.30
N GLU A 55 1.99 3.19 16.30
CA GLU A 55 3.40 3.55 16.24
C GLU A 55 4.16 2.75 15.19
N GLN A 56 3.85 1.46 15.04
CA GLN A 56 4.41 0.62 13.98
C GLN A 56 3.92 1.05 12.60
N CYS A 57 2.63 1.40 12.46
CA CYS A 57 2.09 1.94 11.21
C CYS A 57 2.80 3.26 10.82
N ALA A 58 2.98 4.17 11.77
CA ALA A 58 3.72 5.41 11.57
C ALA A 58 5.19 5.17 11.21
N TYR A 59 5.83 4.16 11.83
CA TYR A 59 7.19 3.75 11.50
C TYR A 59 7.30 3.25 10.07
N LEU A 60 6.39 2.37 9.64
CA LEU A 60 6.34 1.84 8.28
C LEU A 60 6.11 2.95 7.25
N HIS A 61 5.17 3.85 7.50
CA HIS A 61 4.90 4.97 6.60
C HIS A 61 6.12 5.88 6.43
N ARG A 62 6.82 6.21 7.53
CA ARG A 62 8.06 6.99 7.47
C ARG A 62 9.18 6.27 6.72
N ALA A 63 9.27 4.94 6.84
CA ALA A 63 10.29 4.16 6.15
C ALA A 63 10.19 4.24 4.62
N ILE A 64 9.00 4.53 4.08
CA ILE A 64 8.74 4.61 2.63
C ILE A 64 8.46 6.02 2.11
N GLU A 65 8.65 7.05 2.94
CA GLU A 65 8.35 8.45 2.56
C GLU A 65 9.13 8.90 1.31
N HIS A 66 10.40 8.47 1.20
CA HIS A 66 11.21 8.75 0.01
C HIS A 66 10.66 8.06 -1.25
N ASP A 67 10.27 6.78 -1.13
CA ASP A 67 9.71 6.01 -2.23
C ASP A 67 8.37 6.60 -2.69
N ASP A 68 7.54 7.04 -1.75
CA ASP A 68 6.23 7.65 -2.01
C ASP A 68 6.36 8.96 -2.78
N ASN A 69 7.32 9.80 -2.41
CA ASN A 69 7.64 11.03 -3.13
C ASN A 69 8.14 10.75 -4.55
N THR A 70 9.01 9.74 -4.70
CA THR A 70 9.52 9.29 -6.01
C THR A 70 8.39 8.79 -6.91
N LEU A 71 7.48 7.97 -6.37
CA LEU A 71 6.29 7.47 -7.06
C LEU A 71 5.34 8.59 -7.48
N LYS A 72 5.07 9.55 -6.59
CA LYS A 72 4.23 10.71 -6.90
C LYS A 72 4.82 11.54 -8.03
N ALA A 73 6.12 11.84 -7.97
CA ALA A 73 6.80 12.57 -9.05
C ALA A 73 6.75 11.81 -10.39
N HIS A 74 6.96 10.49 -10.35
CA HIS A 74 6.87 9.63 -11.53
C HIS A 74 5.47 9.61 -12.15
N ARG A 75 4.42 9.51 -11.31
CA ARG A 75 3.02 9.55 -11.74
C ARG A 75 2.66 10.84 -12.46
N GLU A 76 3.21 11.97 -12.05
CA GLU A 76 3.01 13.25 -12.76
C GLU A 76 3.66 13.25 -14.15
N ILE A 77 4.87 12.70 -14.28
CA ILE A 77 5.53 12.51 -15.58
C ILE A 77 4.67 11.61 -16.49
N ARG A 78 4.15 10.49 -15.95
CA ARG A 78 3.28 9.59 -16.70
C ARG A 78 1.97 10.26 -17.12
N LYS A 79 1.33 11.03 -16.24
CA LYS A 79 0.11 11.80 -16.55
C LYS A 79 0.35 12.77 -17.71
N ALA A 80 1.48 13.50 -17.70
CA ALA A 80 1.85 14.40 -18.79
C ALA A 80 2.10 13.65 -20.12
N ALA A 81 2.61 12.42 -20.06
CA ALA A 81 2.85 11.60 -21.24
C ALA A 81 1.60 10.90 -21.81
N LYS A 82 0.44 10.97 -21.13
CA LYS A 82 -0.79 10.21 -21.48
C LYS A 82 -1.31 10.46 -22.90
N HIS A 83 -1.17 11.69 -23.39
CA HIS A 83 -1.59 12.08 -24.75
C HIS A 83 -0.43 12.08 -25.77
N GLY A 84 0.76 11.64 -25.34
CA GLY A 84 1.96 11.57 -26.16
C GLY A 84 2.15 10.19 -26.79
N ASN A 85 3.41 9.80 -27.01
CA ASN A 85 3.76 8.52 -27.61
C ASN A 85 3.37 7.34 -26.69
N GLN A 86 2.56 6.41 -27.22
CA GLN A 86 2.08 5.23 -26.48
C GLN A 86 3.22 4.34 -25.94
N SER A 87 4.32 4.19 -26.68
CA SER A 87 5.49 3.42 -26.23
C SER A 87 6.15 4.08 -25.02
N ASN A 88 6.23 5.41 -25.01
CA ASN A 88 6.76 6.16 -23.87
C ASN A 88 5.85 6.02 -22.64
N TYR A 89 4.54 6.15 -22.84
CA TYR A 89 3.56 5.95 -21.77
C TYR A 89 3.63 4.54 -21.17
N ASN A 90 3.78 3.50 -22.01
CA ASN A 90 3.91 2.12 -21.55
C ASN A 90 5.23 1.89 -20.79
N SER A 91 6.33 2.48 -21.24
CA SER A 91 7.62 2.43 -20.53
C SER A 91 7.53 3.07 -19.14
N LEU A 92 6.89 4.24 -19.05
CA LEU A 92 6.62 4.89 -17.76
C LEU A 92 5.77 4.00 -16.85
N LYS A 93 4.73 3.35 -17.38
CA LYS A 93 3.93 2.41 -16.59
C LYS A 93 4.74 1.23 -16.02
N GLN A 94 5.70 0.70 -16.79
CA GLN A 94 6.58 -0.37 -16.30
C GLN A 94 7.54 0.12 -15.21
N GLN A 95 8.07 1.34 -15.35
CA GLN A 95 8.91 1.97 -14.33
C GLN A 95 8.13 2.22 -13.03
N GLU A 96 6.88 2.71 -13.13
CA GLU A 96 5.99 2.89 -11.97
C GLU A 96 5.80 1.57 -11.21
N LEU A 97 5.57 0.45 -11.92
CA LEU A 97 5.43 -0.87 -11.31
C LEU A 97 6.71 -1.33 -10.59
N ALA A 98 7.88 -1.03 -11.16
CA ALA A 98 9.17 -1.34 -10.52
C ALA A 98 9.39 -0.52 -9.24
N LEU A 99 8.98 0.75 -9.23
CA LEU A 99 9.02 1.61 -8.05
C LEU A 99 8.05 1.11 -6.97
N GLU A 100 6.84 0.70 -7.34
CA GLU A 100 5.88 0.11 -6.40
C GLU A 100 6.41 -1.18 -5.77
N ARG A 101 7.07 -2.04 -6.57
CA ARG A 101 7.72 -3.26 -6.05
C ARG A 101 8.83 -2.93 -5.05
N ALA A 102 9.70 -1.96 -5.38
CA ALA A 102 10.77 -1.54 -4.47
C ALA A 102 10.21 -0.98 -3.15
N GLN A 103 9.12 -0.20 -3.20
CA GLN A 103 8.45 0.29 -2.00
C GLN A 103 7.90 -0.86 -1.13
N GLN A 104 7.34 -1.91 -1.75
CA GLN A 104 6.87 -3.10 -1.02
C GLN A 104 8.02 -3.91 -0.39
N GLU A 105 9.16 -4.00 -1.07
CA GLU A 105 10.38 -4.61 -0.52
C GLU A 105 10.87 -3.84 0.72
N ASN A 106 10.89 -2.51 0.65
CA ASN A 106 11.26 -1.64 1.77
C ASN A 106 10.26 -1.76 2.95
N LEU A 107 8.96 -1.86 2.67
CA LEU A 107 7.94 -2.12 3.69
C LEU A 107 8.19 -3.43 4.44
N ILE A 108 8.53 -4.50 3.72
CA ILE A 108 8.81 -5.81 4.34
C ILE A 108 10.10 -5.78 5.14
N ALA A 109 11.14 -5.12 4.63
CA ALA A 109 12.38 -4.92 5.38
C ALA A 109 12.13 -4.14 6.68
N ALA A 110 11.37 -3.04 6.61
CA ALA A 110 11.00 -2.23 7.77
C ALA A 110 10.15 -3.03 8.77
N PHE A 111 9.13 -3.77 8.30
CA PHE A 111 8.29 -4.60 9.16
C PHE A 111 9.07 -5.71 9.87
N ASN A 112 10.01 -6.36 9.18
CA ASN A 112 10.82 -7.42 9.78
C ASN A 112 11.87 -6.87 10.77
N GLY A 113 12.32 -5.62 10.60
CA GLY A 113 13.33 -4.97 11.42
C GLY A 113 12.78 -4.11 12.57
N MET A 114 11.48 -3.78 12.56
CA MET A 114 10.91 -2.90 13.56
C MET A 114 10.78 -3.57 14.94
N PRO A 115 10.81 -2.79 16.04
CA PRO A 115 10.53 -3.32 17.37
C PRO A 115 9.15 -3.96 17.46
N LYS A 116 9.03 -5.01 18.28
CA LYS A 116 7.73 -5.61 18.59
C LYS A 116 6.88 -4.62 19.38
N ALA A 117 5.62 -4.45 19.01
CA ALA A 117 4.67 -3.68 19.78
C ALA A 117 4.34 -4.39 21.10
N GLN A 118 4.11 -3.59 22.14
CA GLN A 118 3.58 -4.09 23.43
C GLN A 118 2.13 -4.55 23.29
N LYS A 119 1.37 -3.87 22.42
CA LYS A 119 -0.01 -4.23 22.06
C LYS A 119 -0.20 -3.96 20.57
N SER A 120 -0.81 -4.92 19.88
CA SER A 120 -1.14 -4.83 18.46
C SER A 120 -2.63 -5.01 18.26
N TYR A 121 -3.15 -4.39 17.21
CA TYR A 121 -4.56 -4.43 16.82
C TYR A 121 -4.69 -4.99 15.41
N ASP A 122 -5.92 -5.07 14.91
CA ASP A 122 -6.15 -5.33 13.51
C ASP A 122 -5.39 -4.31 12.64
N PRO A 123 -4.59 -4.75 11.64
CA PRO A 123 -3.80 -3.85 10.83
C PRO A 123 -4.61 -2.87 9.99
N ILE A 124 -5.81 -3.25 9.56
CA ILE A 124 -6.68 -2.39 8.76
C ILE A 124 -7.31 -1.33 9.66
N ASP A 125 -7.83 -1.71 10.83
CA ASP A 125 -8.32 -0.75 11.82
C ASP A 125 -7.22 0.24 12.22
N THR A 126 -5.99 -0.25 12.39
CA THR A 126 -4.83 0.58 12.70
C THR A 126 -4.50 1.55 11.58
N PHE A 127 -4.54 1.10 10.33
CA PHE A 127 -4.32 1.96 9.16
C PHE A 127 -5.36 3.08 9.08
N LEU A 128 -6.63 2.73 9.26
CA LEU A 128 -7.73 3.68 9.18
C LEU A 128 -7.63 4.72 10.29
N ALA A 129 -7.36 4.30 11.53
CA ALA A 129 -7.10 5.21 12.63
C ALA A 129 -5.87 6.10 12.37
N TYR A 130 -4.82 5.57 11.76
CA TYR A 130 -3.61 6.33 11.43
C TYR A 130 -3.86 7.44 10.39
N TYR A 131 -4.74 7.20 9.42
CA TYR A 131 -5.15 8.19 8.41
C TYR A 131 -6.38 9.02 8.82
N ASP A 132 -6.86 8.89 10.06
CA ASP A 132 -8.07 9.55 10.58
C ASP A 132 -9.32 9.28 9.72
N LEU A 133 -9.47 8.03 9.28
CA LEU A 133 -10.57 7.56 8.46
C LEU A 133 -11.68 6.95 9.32
N ASP A 134 -12.91 7.40 9.10
CA ASP A 134 -14.09 6.95 9.83
C ASP A 134 -14.64 5.60 9.34
N GLU A 135 -15.64 5.07 10.06
CA GLU A 135 -16.35 3.84 9.66
C GLU A 135 -17.06 3.96 8.28
N ASN A 136 -17.37 5.17 7.80
CA ASN A 136 -17.91 5.35 6.44
C ASN A 136 -16.83 5.09 5.38
N SER A 137 -15.58 5.39 5.69
CA SER A 137 -14.42 5.06 4.86
C SER A 137 -14.22 3.54 4.77
N LYS A 138 -14.45 2.78 5.87
CA LYS A 138 -14.53 1.31 5.84
C LYS A 138 -15.62 0.78 4.93
N ASN A 139 -16.80 1.37 4.94
CA ASN A 139 -17.90 0.93 4.07
C ASN A 139 -17.68 1.26 2.58
N THR A 140 -16.85 2.27 2.30
CA THR A 140 -16.39 2.61 0.93
C THR A 140 -15.30 1.66 0.44
N LEU A 141 -14.62 1.00 1.39
CA LEU A 141 -13.62 0.00 1.14
C LEU A 141 -14.29 -1.36 0.92
N VAL A 142 -14.56 -1.68 -0.35
CA VAL A 142 -14.62 -3.09 -0.76
C VAL A 142 -13.17 -3.61 -0.75
N LEU A 143 -12.56 -3.65 0.43
CA LEU A 143 -11.42 -4.50 0.68
C LEU A 143 -12.06 -5.85 1.00
N PRO A 144 -12.05 -6.84 0.09
CA PRO A 144 -12.49 -8.19 0.40
C PRO A 144 -11.45 -8.79 1.35
N VAL A 145 -11.58 -8.37 2.61
CA VAL A 145 -10.81 -8.76 3.79
C VAL A 145 -11.17 -10.20 4.17
N LYS A 146 -12.39 -10.63 3.83
CA LYS A 146 -12.86 -12.00 4.02
C LYS A 146 -13.42 -12.53 2.69
N ALA A 147 -12.77 -13.58 2.18
CA ALA A 147 -13.43 -14.55 1.31
C ALA A 147 -14.22 -15.52 2.17
#